data_AF-A0A4U0SSR7-F1
#
_entry.id   AF-A0A4U0SSR7-F1
#
_cell.length_a   1.000
_cell.length_b   1.000
_cell.length_c   1.000
_cell.angle_alpha   90.00
_cell.angle_beta   90.00
_cell.angle_gamma   90.00
#
_symmetry.space_group_name_H-M   'P 1'
#
loop_
_entity.id
_entity.type
_entity.pdbx_description
1 polymer ?
#
loop_
_entity_poly.entity_id
_entity_poly.type
_entity_poly.pdbx_seq_one_letter_code
_entity_poly.pdbx_strand_id
1 'polypeptide(L)'
;MLTCDYCGEQFERPARGPVPRLCSPPCRRAWSNRQQRRRTRADRLAKELPQMTGAQRRHFEQVEQLLRMALAVKGPRRKGDA
;
A
#
# COMPACT_ATOMS: atom_id res chain seq x y z
N MET A 1 23.83 15.62 6.72
CA MET A 1 23.88 15.17 5.30
C MET A 1 22.57 14.50 4.95
N LEU A 2 22.15 14.56 3.68
CA LEU A 2 20.92 13.95 3.17
C LEU A 2 21.25 12.89 2.12
N THR A 3 20.39 11.90 1.94
CA THR A 3 20.54 10.85 0.92
C THR A 3 19.52 11.06 -0.19
N CYS A 4 19.94 10.97 -1.45
CA CYS A 4 19.06 11.13 -2.60
C CYS A 4 18.15 9.92 -2.78
N ASP A 5 16.82 10.12 -2.78
CA ASP A 5 15.80 9.06 -2.97
C ASP A 5 15.89 8.34 -4.34
N TYR A 6 16.66 8.89 -5.28
CA TYR A 6 16.86 8.31 -6.61
C TYR A 6 18.20 7.58 -6.78
N CYS A 7 19.32 8.29 -6.64
CA CYS A 7 20.66 7.71 -6.87
C CYS A 7 21.33 7.15 -5.61
N GLY A 8 20.82 7.45 -4.41
CA GLY A 8 21.40 7.00 -3.14
C GLY A 8 22.64 7.78 -2.70
N GLU A 9 23.12 8.75 -3.48
CA GLU A 9 24.26 9.57 -3.11
C GLU A 9 23.93 10.51 -1.95
N GLN A 10 24.96 10.81 -1.16
CA GLN A 10 24.87 11.81 -0.11
C GLN A 10 25.04 13.21 -0.70
N PHE A 11 24.26 14.17 -0.22
CA PHE A 11 24.34 15.57 -0.64
C PHE A 11 24.03 16.53 0.51
N GLU A 12 24.45 17.78 0.33
CA GLU A 12 24.28 18.82 1.35
C GLU A 12 22.87 19.39 1.36
N ARG A 13 22.39 19.71 2.56
CA ARG A 13 21.12 20.40 2.73
C ARG A 13 21.32 21.87 2.30
N PRO A 14 20.45 22.43 1.44
CA PRO A 14 20.54 23.85 1.10
C PRO A 14 20.33 24.72 2.35
N ALA A 15 21.10 25.80 2.46
CA ALA A 15 21.07 26.70 3.61
C ALA A 15 19.72 27.40 3.83
N ARG A 16 18.91 27.52 2.77
CA ARG A 16 17.58 28.14 2.81
C ARG A 16 16.58 27.28 2.04
N GLY A 17 15.32 27.34 2.48
CA GLY A 17 14.20 26.69 1.82
C GLY A 17 13.92 25.25 2.30
N PRO A 18 12.96 24.57 1.65
CA PRO A 18 12.54 23.24 2.03
C PRO A 18 13.64 22.21 1.76
N VAL A 19 13.71 21.19 2.62
CA VAL A 19 14.66 20.08 2.49
C VAL A 19 14.33 19.26 1.23
N PRO A 20 15.21 19.25 0.21
CA PRO A 20 14.94 18.49 -1.00
C PRO A 20 15.20 17.00 -0.73
N ARG A 21 14.42 16.13 -1.38
CA ARG A 21 14.61 14.66 -1.34
C ARG A 21 15.62 14.15 -2.38
N LEU A 22 16.02 15.00 -3.31
CA LEU A 22 16.77 14.64 -4.51
C LEU A 22 17.94 15.61 -4.67
N CYS A 23 19.13 15.08 -4.94
CA CYS A 23 20.37 15.84 -4.95
C CYS A 23 20.47 16.84 -6.13
N SER A 24 19.76 16.60 -7.23
CA SER A 24 19.93 17.39 -8.45
C SER A 24 18.69 17.40 -9.36
N PRO A 25 18.54 18.38 -10.27
CA PRO A 25 17.47 18.41 -11.26
C PRO A 25 17.41 17.17 -12.18
N PRO A 26 18.53 16.57 -12.62
CA PRO A 26 18.53 15.29 -13.32
C PRO A 26 17.90 14.16 -12.49
N CYS A 27 18.29 14.02 -11.21
CA CYS A 27 17.70 13.01 -10.31
C CYS A 27 16.20 13.25 -10.11
N ARG A 28 15.76 14.51 -10.04
CA ARG A 28 14.34 14.88 -9.99
C ARG A 28 13.55 14.42 -11.21
N ARG A 29 14.08 14.68 -12.40
CA ARG A 29 13.45 14.26 -13.66
C ARG A 29 13.39 12.73 -13.76
N ALA A 30 14.50 12.06 -13.44
CA ALA A 30 14.57 10.60 -13.49
C ALA A 30 13.64 9.92 -12.48
N TRP A 31 13.55 10.47 -11.26
CA TRP A 31 12.60 10.00 -10.24
C TRP A 31 11.16 10.17 -10.70
N SER A 32 10.80 11.34 -11.23
CA SER A 32 9.45 11.60 -11.76
C SER A 32 9.08 10.60 -12.87
N ASN A 33 9.99 10.38 -13.82
CA ASN A 33 9.80 9.40 -14.90
C ASN A 33 9.63 7.98 -14.36
N ARG A 34 10.40 7.59 -13.33
CA ARG A 34 10.27 6.28 -12.66
C ARG A 34 8.89 6.14 -12.01
N GLN A 35 8.39 7.17 -11.34
CA GLN A 35 7.06 7.15 -10.72
C GLN A 35 5.96 7.05 -11.77
N GLN A 36 6.06 7.81 -12.86
CA GLN A 36 5.08 7.75 -13.95
C GLN A 36 5.02 6.35 -14.56
N ARG A 37 6.17 5.73 -14.85
CA ARG A 37 6.24 4.35 -15.36
C ARG A 37 5.62 3.34 -14.39
N ARG A 38 5.87 3.49 -13.09
CA ARG A 38 5.26 2.64 -12.05
C ARG A 38 3.74 2.77 -12.03
N ARG A 39 3.22 3.99 -12.09
CA ARG A 39 1.78 4.26 -12.15
C ARG A 39 1.15 3.64 -13.39
N THR A 40 1.71 3.88 -14.57
CA THR A 40 1.21 3.29 -15.81
C THR A 40 1.23 1.75 -15.77
N ARG A 41 2.28 1.16 -15.18
CA ARG A 41 2.34 -0.30 -14.99
C ARG A 41 1.25 -0.79 -14.03
N ALA A 42 1.05 -0.11 -12.91
CA ALA A 42 0.00 -0.45 -11.95
C ALA A 42 -1.38 -0.36 -12.59
N ASP A 43 -1.65 0.69 -13.38
CA ASP A 43 -2.92 0.86 -14.08
C ASP A 43 -3.16 -0.27 -15.11
N ARG A 44 -2.11 -0.74 -15.80
CA ARG A 44 -2.22 -1.91 -16.71
C ARG A 44 -2.55 -3.18 -15.93
N LEU A 45 -1.80 -3.46 -14.87
CA LEU A 45 -2.04 -4.63 -14.03
C LEU A 45 -3.44 -4.60 -13.41
N ALA A 46 -3.93 -3.44 -12.98
CA ALA A 46 -5.27 -3.28 -12.45
C ALA A 46 -6.37 -3.61 -13.48
N LYS A 47 -6.12 -3.38 -14.78
CA LYS A 47 -7.04 -3.75 -15.86
C LYS A 47 -7.00 -5.24 -16.18
N GLU A 48 -5.85 -5.87 -16.04
CA GLU A 48 -5.66 -7.31 -16.28
C GLU A 48 -6.14 -8.17 -15.11
N LEU A 49 -6.08 -7.63 -13.89
CA LEU A 49 -6.55 -8.33 -12.70
C LEU A 49 -8.05 -8.62 -12.78
N PRO A 50 -8.48 -9.87 -12.52
CA PRO A 50 -9.89 -10.22 -12.46
C PRO A 50 -10.61 -9.31 -11.48
N GLN A 51 -11.60 -8.56 -11.97
CA GLN A 51 -12.42 -7.71 -11.14
C GLN A 51 -13.45 -8.59 -10.42
N MET A 52 -13.49 -8.51 -9.09
CA MET A 52 -14.58 -9.16 -8.34
C MET A 52 -15.91 -8.59 -8.79
N THR A 53 -16.77 -9.47 -9.32
CA THR A 53 -18.15 -9.15 -9.65
C THR A 53 -18.92 -8.77 -8.39
N GLY A 54 -20.02 -8.04 -8.53
CA GLY A 54 -20.88 -7.70 -7.39
C GLY A 54 -21.40 -8.93 -6.64
N ALA A 55 -21.64 -10.04 -7.36
CA ALA A 55 -22.04 -11.30 -6.74
C ALA A 55 -20.92 -11.91 -5.88
N GLN A 56 -19.68 -11.91 -6.39
CA GLN A 56 -18.52 -12.41 -5.65
C GLN A 56 -18.25 -11.58 -4.38
N ARG A 57 -18.40 -10.25 -4.44
CA ARG A 57 -18.24 -9.39 -3.24
C ARG A 57 -19.26 -9.71 -2.17
N ARG A 58 -20.55 -9.77 -2.54
CA ARG A 58 -21.62 -10.11 -1.59
C ARG A 58 -21.42 -11.48 -0.99
N HIS A 59 -20.97 -12.46 -1.79
CA HIS A 59 -20.68 -13.79 -1.29
C HIS A 59 -19.54 -13.76 -0.25
N PHE A 60 -18.47 -13.02 -0.53
CA PHE A 60 -17.38 -12.84 0.43
C PHE A 60 -17.84 -12.17 1.72
N GLU A 61 -18.62 -11.09 1.64
CA GLU A 61 -19.21 -10.39 2.80
C GLU A 61 -20.10 -11.32 3.64
N GLN A 62 -20.92 -12.16 2.99
CA GLN A 62 -21.74 -13.17 3.67
C GLN A 62 -20.89 -14.20 4.42
N VAL A 63 -19.82 -14.70 3.78
CA VAL A 63 -18.89 -15.66 4.40
C VAL A 63 -18.17 -15.02 5.60
N GLU A 64 -17.72 -13.78 5.47
CA GLU A 64 -17.09 -13.05 6.57
C GLU A 64 -18.06 -12.87 7.75
N GLN A 65 -19.31 -12.50 7.47
CA GLN A 65 -20.34 -12.36 8.50
C GLN A 65 -20.62 -13.69 9.21
N LEU A 66 -20.74 -14.79 8.46
CA LEU A 66 -20.90 -16.13 9.04
C LEU A 66 -19.72 -16.53 9.91
N LEU A 67 -18.49 -16.22 9.49
CA LEU A 67 -17.29 -16.50 10.27
C LEU A 67 -17.30 -15.73 11.59
N ARG A 68 -17.63 -14.44 11.56
CA ARG A 68 -17.77 -13.60 12.77
C ARG A 68 -18.82 -14.16 13.72
N MET A 69 -19.98 -14.58 13.20
CA MET A 69 -21.02 -15.22 14.00
C MET A 69 -20.55 -16.55 14.61
N ALA A 70 -19.89 -17.40 13.83
CA ALA A 70 -19.41 -18.70 14.30
C ALA A 70 -18.36 -18.55 15.42
N LEU A 71 -17.50 -17.53 15.34
CA LEU A 71 -16.52 -17.21 16.39
C LEU A 71 -17.19 -16.64 17.65
N ALA A 72 -18.22 -15.80 17.49
CA ALA A 72 -18.99 -15.27 18.63
C ALA A 72 -19.74 -16.38 19.37
N VAL A 73 -20.29 -17.37 18.65
CA VAL A 73 -20.95 -18.55 19.24
C VAL A 73 -19.93 -19.45 19.97
N LYS A 74 -18.67 -19.48 19.53
CA LYS A 74 -17.56 -20.17 20.21
C LYS A 74 -16.92 -19.35 21.35
N GLY A 75 -17.66 -18.42 21.95
CA GLY A 75 -17.30 -17.76 23.22
C GLY A 75 -17.01 -18.78 24.34
N PRO A 76 -16.24 -18.38 25.38
CA PRO A 76 -15.48 -19.29 26.23
C PRO A 76 -16.37 -20.35 26.88
N ARG A 77 -15.99 -21.63 26.76
CA ARG A 77 -16.50 -22.70 27.64
C ARG A 77 -16.41 -22.18 29.07
N ARG A 78 -17.55 -21.97 29.73
CA ARG A 78 -17.59 -21.70 31.16
C ARG A 78 -16.94 -22.89 31.86
N LYS A 79 -15.80 -22.65 32.49
CA LYS A 79 -15.15 -23.60 33.40
C LYS A 79 -15.82 -23.36 34.76
N GLY A 80 -16.76 -24.21 35.14
CA GLY A 80 -17.36 -24.20 36.47
C GLY A 80 -18.86 -24.44 36.46
N ASP A 81 -19.23 -25.72 36.48
CA ASP A 81 -20.31 -26.20 37.36
C ASP A 81 -19.66 -27.33 38.15
N ALA A 82 -19.36 -27.03 39.41
CA ALA A 82 -18.90 -27.93 40.45
C ALA A 82 -20.02 -28.03 41.49
#